data_AF-A0A930ANA8-F1
#
_entry.id   AF-A0A930ANA8-F1
#
_cell.length_a   1.000
_cell.length_b   1.000
_cell.length_c   1.000
_cell.angle_alpha   90.00
_cell.angle_beta   90.00
_cell.angle_gamma   90.00
#
_symmetry.space_group_name_H-M   'P 1'
#
loop_
_entity.id
_entity.type
_entity.pdbx_description
1 polymer ?
#
loop_
_entity_poly.entity_id
_entity_poly.type
_entity_poly.pdbx_seq_one_letter_code
_entity_poly.pdbx_strand_id
1 'polypeptide(L)'
;MKERAYAKINLCLDVVGKREDGYHDLKMIMVPINFYDVLEMEFAEETTLELNRDYLPINDKNTIIKAIHIMQEKYNITEEFRCRLEKHI
;
A
#
# COMPACT_ATOMS: atom_id res chain seq x y z
N MET A 1 -7.79 13.02 -5.73
CA MET A 1 -6.84 13.17 -4.61
C MET A 1 -5.48 12.69 -5.05
N LYS A 2 -4.40 13.35 -4.63
CA LYS A 2 -3.01 12.99 -4.98
C LYS A 2 -2.18 12.99 -3.71
N GLU A 3 -1.55 11.86 -3.39
CA GLU A 3 -0.79 11.67 -2.17
C GLU A 3 0.61 11.10 -2.43
N ARG A 4 1.51 11.36 -1.47
CA ARG A 4 2.86 10.80 -1.46
C ARG A 4 2.94 9.64 -0.46
N ALA A 5 3.28 8.46 -0.95
CA ALA A 5 3.52 7.28 -0.13
C ALA A 5 5.02 7.13 0.14
N TYR A 6 5.48 7.69 1.27
CA TYR A 6 6.89 7.71 1.64
C TYR A 6 7.45 6.33 1.96
N ALA A 7 8.60 6.03 1.38
CA ALA A 7 9.42 4.88 1.75
C ALA A 7 9.91 5.03 3.18
N LYS A 8 10.20 3.89 3.79
CA LYS A 8 10.80 3.81 5.12
C LYS A 8 12.10 3.04 5.08
N ILE A 9 12.98 3.35 6.02
CA ILE A 9 14.12 2.50 6.37
C ILE A 9 14.02 2.12 7.85
N ASN A 10 14.51 0.93 8.18
CA ASN A 10 14.69 0.54 9.58
C ASN A 10 16.14 0.89 9.96
N LEU A 11 16.34 1.92 10.79
CA LEU A 11 17.69 2.28 11.27
C LEU A 11 18.26 1.24 12.23
N CYS A 12 17.38 0.60 12.98
CA CYS A 12 17.67 -0.56 13.81
C CYS A 12 16.51 -1.56 13.70
N LEU A 13 16.83 -2.85 13.76
CA LEU A 13 15.86 -3.94 13.79
C LEU A 13 16.43 -5.10 14.60
N ASP A 14 15.77 -5.41 15.70
CA ASP A 14 16.02 -6.60 16.51
C ASP A 14 14.85 -7.56 16.39
N VAL A 15 15.16 -8.84 16.19
CA VAL A 15 14.20 -9.93 16.28
C VAL A 15 14.18 -10.41 17.73
N VAL A 16 13.08 -10.15 18.46
CA VAL A 16 13.02 -10.40 19.90
C VAL A 16 12.40 -11.76 20.25
N GLY A 17 11.69 -12.39 19.31
CA GLY A 17 11.07 -13.69 19.52
C GLY A 17 10.35 -14.20 18.29
N LYS A 18 10.02 -15.50 18.30
CA LYS A 18 9.16 -16.13 17.29
C LYS A 18 7.77 -16.34 17.89
N ARG A 19 6.74 -16.00 17.14
CA ARG A 19 5.33 -16.18 17.49
C ARG A 19 4.82 -17.53 17.02
N GLU A 20 3.73 -17.98 17.62
CA GLU A 20 3.06 -19.25 17.28
C GLU A 20 2.39 -19.21 15.89
N ASP A 21 2.00 -18.01 15.43
CA ASP A 21 1.41 -17.78 14.10
C ASP A 21 2.44 -17.75 12.94
N GLY A 22 3.70 -18.07 13.23
CA GLY A 22 4.78 -18.13 12.24
C GLY A 22 5.50 -16.80 11.98
N TYR A 23 5.07 -15.70 12.61
CA TYR A 23 5.75 -14.40 12.55
C TYR A 23 6.80 -14.24 13.66
N HIS A 24 7.47 -13.09 13.67
CA HIS A 24 8.42 -12.71 14.71
C HIS A 24 8.01 -11.41 15.37
N ASP A 25 8.26 -11.31 16.67
CA ASP A 25 8.21 -10.03 17.36
C ASP A 25 9.47 -9.24 17.01
N LEU A 26 9.27 -7.97 16.64
CA LEU A 26 10.33 -7.09 16.17
C LEU A 26 10.38 -5.83 17.02
N LYS A 27 11.57 -5.42 17.41
CA LYS A 27 11.84 -4.09 17.97
C LYS A 27 12.61 -3.30 16.93
N MET A 28 12.05 -2.17 16.47
CA MET A 28 12.63 -1.42 15.36
C MET A 28 12.50 0.09 15.54
N ILE A 29 13.46 0.82 14.95
CA ILE A 29 13.35 2.26 14.73
C ILE A 29 13.11 2.47 13.24
N MET A 30 11.87 2.75 12.88
CA MET A 30 11.46 3.01 11.51
C MET A 30 11.40 4.52 11.25
N VAL A 31 12.06 4.96 10.18
CA VAL A 31 12.11 6.38 9.80
C VAL A 31 11.67 6.54 8.36
N PRO A 32 10.71 7.44 8.05
CA PRO A 32 10.36 7.78 6.68
C PRO A 32 11.50 8.57 6.03
N ILE A 33 11.74 8.34 4.74
CA ILE A 33 12.72 9.08 3.94
C ILE A 33 12.01 9.83 2.82
N ASN A 34 12.63 10.89 2.29
CA ASN A 34 12.08 11.67 1.18
C ASN A 34 12.27 10.97 -0.18
N PHE A 35 11.87 9.70 -0.25
CA PHE A 35 11.78 8.86 -1.42
C PHE A 35 10.41 8.20 -1.36
N TYR A 36 9.57 8.39 -2.37
CA TYR A 36 8.15 8.08 -2.25
C TYR A 36 7.55 7.68 -3.59
N ASP A 37 6.53 6.84 -3.55
CA ASP A 37 5.61 6.67 -4.68
C ASP A 37 4.57 7.79 -4.67
N VAL A 38 3.93 8.04 -5.82
CA VAL A 38 2.80 8.98 -5.93
C VAL A 38 1.55 8.21 -6.28
N LEU A 39 0.51 8.32 -5.44
CA LEU A 39 -0.79 7.70 -5.67
C LEU A 39 -1.83 8.77 -5.96
N GLU A 40 -2.48 8.65 -7.10
CA GLU A 40 -3.61 9.47 -7.50
C GLU A 40 -4.88 8.61 -7.51
N MET A 41 -5.96 9.16 -6.96
CA MET A 41 -7.26 8.48 -6.88
C MET A 41 -8.38 9.45 -7.24
N GLU A 42 -9.31 8.99 -8.07
CA GLU A 42 -10.53 9.71 -8.45
C GLU A 42 -11.72 8.75 -8.46
N PHE A 43 -12.93 9.29 -8.28
CA PHE A 43 -14.16 8.50 -8.45
C PHE A 43 -14.29 8.04 -9.90
N ALA A 44 -14.75 6.80 -10.08
CA ALA A 44 -14.93 6.19 -11.38
C ALA A 44 -16.17 5.27 -11.38
N GLU A 45 -16.47 4.69 -12.54
CA GLU A 45 -17.52 3.66 -12.67
C GLU A 45 -17.04 2.28 -12.20
N GLU A 46 -15.73 2.02 -12.27
CA GLU A 46 -15.11 0.74 -11.86
C GLU A 46 -13.75 0.99 -11.19
N THR A 47 -13.42 0.20 -10.17
CA THR A 47 -12.09 0.25 -9.54
C THR A 47 -11.03 -0.29 -10.47
N THR A 48 -10.05 0.55 -10.79
CA THR A 48 -8.94 0.22 -11.70
C THR A 48 -7.61 0.72 -11.12
N LEU A 49 -6.51 0.07 -11.50
CA LEU A 49 -5.17 0.46 -11.10
C LEU A 49 -4.23 0.54 -12.30
N GLU A 50 -3.79 1.75 -12.60
CA GLU A 50 -2.75 2.05 -13.58
C GLU A 50 -1.39 2.17 -12.91
N LEU A 51 -0.36 1.56 -13.51
CA LEU A 51 1.00 1.53 -12.98
C LEU A 51 1.98 2.00 -14.06
N ASN A 52 3.03 2.72 -13.67
CA ASN A 52 4.17 3.03 -14.55
C ASN A 52 5.21 1.89 -14.61
N ARG A 53 4.91 0.73 -14.00
CA ARG A 53 5.80 -0.45 -13.90
C ARG A 53 5.02 -1.74 -14.17
N ASP A 54 5.22 -2.32 -15.35
CA ASP A 54 4.38 -3.41 -15.87
C ASP A 54 4.55 -4.75 -15.16
N TYR A 55 5.62 -4.94 -14.37
CA TYR A 55 5.87 -6.19 -13.62
C TYR A 55 5.00 -6.33 -12.36
N LEU A 56 4.30 -5.27 -11.98
CA LEU A 56 3.47 -5.25 -10.78
C LEU A 56 2.05 -5.71 -11.10
N PRO A 57 1.39 -6.47 -10.20
CA PRO A 57 0.01 -6.88 -10.43
C PRO A 57 -0.95 -5.68 -10.32
N ILE A 58 -1.95 -5.65 -11.18
CA ILE A 58 -3.06 -4.68 -11.16
C ILE A 58 -4.38 -5.27 -10.59
N ASN A 59 -4.33 -6.49 -10.07
CA ASN A 59 -5.48 -7.23 -9.54
C ASN A 59 -5.42 -7.35 -8.00
N ASP A 60 -6.26 -8.22 -7.43
CA ASP A 60 -6.37 -8.49 -5.99
C ASP A 60 -5.08 -8.92 -5.30
N LYS A 61 -3.98 -9.18 -6.02
CA LYS A 61 -2.67 -9.39 -5.40
C LYS A 61 -2.03 -8.07 -4.94
N ASN A 62 -2.45 -6.93 -5.50
CA ASN A 62 -1.96 -5.60 -5.16
C ASN A 62 -2.58 -5.09 -3.85
N THR A 63 -1.76 -4.55 -2.95
CA THR A 63 -2.24 -4.04 -1.65
C THR A 63 -3.13 -2.81 -1.77
N ILE A 64 -3.03 -2.02 -2.85
CA ILE A 64 -3.93 -0.89 -3.11
C ILE A 64 -5.35 -1.40 -3.35
N ILE A 65 -5.52 -2.37 -4.26
CA ILE A 65 -6.81 -2.99 -4.56
C ILE A 65 -7.40 -3.66 -3.30
N LYS A 66 -6.58 -4.43 -2.57
CA LYS A 66 -7.01 -5.03 -1.30
C LYS A 66 -7.48 -3.98 -0.28
N ALA A 67 -6.76 -2.86 -0.17
CA ALA A 67 -7.12 -1.80 0.77
C ALA A 67 -8.46 -1.15 0.39
N ILE A 68 -8.70 -0.90 -0.90
CA ILE A 68 -9.98 -0.38 -1.39
C ILE A 68 -11.12 -1.32 -1.00
N HIS A 69 -11.01 -2.62 -1.32
CA HIS A 69 -12.04 -3.60 -0.99
C HIS A 69 -12.32 -3.70 0.52
N ILE A 70 -11.27 -3.73 1.36
CA ILE A 70 -11.44 -3.77 2.82
C ILE A 70 -12.13 -2.49 3.32
N MET A 71 -11.82 -1.33 2.75
CA MET A 71 -12.46 -0.06 3.13
C MET A 71 -13.93 -0.03 2.68
N GLN A 72 -14.23 -0.51 1.47
CA GLN A 72 -15.59 -0.63 0.97
C GLN A 72 -16.43 -1.56 1.86
N GLU A 73 -15.93 -2.74 2.17
CA GLU A 73 -16.61 -3.70 3.05
C GLU A 73 -16.81 -3.14 4.47
N LYS A 74 -15.76 -2.54 5.05
CA LYS A 74 -15.79 -2.08 6.45
C LYS A 74 -16.69 -0.87 6.66
N TYR A 75 -16.78 0.02 5.67
CA TYR A 75 -17.48 1.30 5.79
C TYR A 75 -18.71 1.44 4.87
N ASN A 76 -19.09 0.38 4.17
CA ASN A 76 -20.18 0.37 3.17
C ASN A 76 -20.02 1.46 2.10
N ILE A 77 -18.78 1.69 1.64
CA ILE A 77 -18.50 2.59 0.52
C ILE A 77 -18.91 1.85 -0.76
N THR A 78 -19.77 2.48 -1.56
CA THR A 78 -20.27 1.90 -2.82
C THR A 78 -19.60 2.50 -4.05
N GLU A 79 -18.84 3.56 -3.84
CA GLU A 79 -18.09 4.27 -4.86
C GLU A 79 -16.89 3.44 -5.33
N GLU A 80 -16.59 3.59 -6.62
CA GLU A 80 -15.48 2.94 -7.30
C GLU A 80 -14.39 3.96 -7.63
N PHE A 81 -13.15 3.48 -7.82
CA PHE A 81 -11.98 4.36 -7.89
C PHE A 81 -11.04 4.05 -9.05
N ARG A 82 -10.78 5.03 -9.92
CA ARG A 82 -9.60 4.97 -10.79
C ARG A 82 -8.39 5.39 -9.98
N CYS A 83 -7.42 4.48 -9.90
CA CYS A 83 -6.16 4.69 -9.20
C CYS A 83 -5.00 4.71 -10.19
N ARG A 84 -4.07 5.64 -10.01
CA ARG A 84 -2.80 5.67 -10.75
C ARG A 84 -1.65 5.75 -9.76
N LEU A 85 -0.73 4.78 -9.86
CA LEU A 85 0.48 4.74 -9.05
C LEU A 85 1.70 5.02 -9.92
N GLU A 86 2.39 6.12 -9.60
CA GLU A 86 3.73 6.38 -10.10
C GLU A 86 4.75 5.84 -9.08
N LYS A 87 5.33 4.70 -9.41
CA LYS A 87 6.34 4.02 -8.62
C LYS A 87 7.72 4.62 -8.84
N HIS A 88 8.31 5.04 -7.73
CA HIS A 88 9.72 5.42 -7.65
C HIS A 88 10.50 4.48 -6.73
N ILE A 89 9.86 3.83 -5.74
CA ILE A 89 10.45 2.87 -4.79
C ILE A 89 10.64 1.48 -5.42
#